data_AF-A0A966H576-F1
#
_entry.id   AF-A0A966H576-F1
#
_cell.length_a   1.000
_cell.length_b   1.000
_cell.length_c   1.000
_cell.angle_alpha   90.00
_cell.angle_beta   90.00
_cell.angle_gamma   90.00
#
_symmetry.space_group_name_H-M   'P 1'
#
loop_
_entity.id
_entity.type
_entity.pdbx_description
1 polymer ?
#
loop_
_entity_poly.entity_id
_entity_poly.type
_entity_poly.pdbx_seq_one_letter_code
_entity_poly.pdbx_strand_id
1 'polypeptide(L)'
;MKGMKWMLRLLTVVVLFSACTKEFEPAPTDPQNNPGNSNEKKLSKMEYDDGSYTSINYNTAGQIAKLTIVQKPTPNNGTTVYTLTYNGTKLAEMVSNDGYKFKYTYTGNDVTKVEMYAPDNTLMVYYEYTYKDGRLWRTDAYNLYGMPASNVPSVRFENEYYANGNLKKMVTYYKNYTSGALQKTGEYEITEYDSKRNTSLIFENNPFIPMTNLIPNNPTKEKHYDEQGTVYATVTHSYTYDADGHPLTRTSVVKETGLPDETTITRFYY
;
A
#
# COMPACT_ATOMS: atom_id res chain seq x y z
N MET A 1 -39.37 -25.24 68.91
CA MET A 1 -40.34 -25.08 67.80
C MET A 1 -39.54 -24.75 66.56
N LYS A 2 -39.29 -25.71 65.65
CA LYS A 2 -40.10 -26.09 64.47
C LYS A 2 -40.34 -24.92 63.48
N GLY A 3 -39.79 -25.07 62.26
CA GLY A 3 -40.15 -24.34 61.04
C GLY A 3 -38.91 -23.90 60.24
N MET A 4 -38.30 -24.66 59.32
CA MET A 4 -38.75 -25.28 58.05
C MET A 4 -38.87 -24.29 56.87
N LYS A 5 -37.91 -24.40 55.93
CA LYS A 5 -37.93 -24.09 54.47
C LYS A 5 -38.14 -22.59 54.11
N TRP A 6 -37.27 -21.98 53.30
CA TRP A 6 -37.29 -22.14 51.85
C TRP A 6 -35.91 -21.84 51.24
N MET A 7 -35.48 -22.75 50.36
CA MET A 7 -34.24 -22.75 49.61
C MET A 7 -34.52 -22.08 48.26
N LEU A 8 -34.19 -20.80 48.12
CA LEU A 8 -34.27 -20.10 46.83
C LEU A 8 -32.94 -20.32 46.08
N ARG A 9 -32.94 -21.31 45.18
CA ARG A 9 -31.85 -21.55 44.23
C ARG A 9 -31.81 -20.39 43.24
N LEU A 10 -30.79 -19.54 43.33
CA LEU A 10 -30.46 -18.61 42.26
C LEU A 10 -29.78 -19.40 41.15
N LEU A 11 -30.50 -19.62 40.06
CA LEU A 11 -29.99 -20.22 38.83
C LEU A 11 -29.20 -19.13 38.09
N THR A 12 -27.89 -19.05 38.34
CA THR A 12 -26.99 -18.20 37.55
C THR A 12 -26.86 -18.82 36.17
N VAL A 13 -27.66 -18.34 35.22
CA VAL A 13 -27.47 -18.62 33.80
C VAL A 13 -26.21 -17.89 33.36
N VAL A 14 -25.09 -18.60 33.32
CA VAL A 14 -23.89 -18.16 32.61
C VAL A 14 -24.22 -18.25 31.13
N VAL A 15 -24.70 -17.15 30.55
CA VAL A 15 -24.75 -16.98 29.10
C VAL A 15 -23.29 -16.87 28.64
N LEU A 16 -22.73 -18.01 28.24
CA LEU A 16 -21.54 -18.05 27.42
C LEU A 16 -21.92 -17.36 26.11
N PHE A 17 -21.64 -16.05 26.01
CA PHE A 17 -21.47 -15.42 24.72
C PHE A 17 -20.27 -16.10 24.08
N SER A 18 -20.53 -17.19 23.34
CA SER A 18 -19.73 -17.57 22.20
C SER A 18 -19.85 -16.43 21.20
N ALA A 19 -19.14 -15.34 21.47
CA ALA A 19 -18.66 -14.48 20.41
C ALA A 19 -17.82 -15.40 19.54
N CYS A 20 -18.43 -15.96 18.50
CA CYS A 20 -17.70 -16.25 17.28
C CYS A 20 -17.03 -14.92 16.90
N THR A 21 -15.82 -14.68 17.40
CA THR A 21 -14.82 -14.05 16.57
C THR A 21 -14.81 -14.94 15.35
N LYS A 22 -15.50 -14.51 14.29
CA LYS A 22 -15.30 -15.07 12.97
C LYS A 22 -13.81 -14.86 12.78
N GLU A 23 -13.02 -15.91 13.04
CA GLU A 23 -11.59 -15.89 12.74
C GLU A 23 -11.57 -15.38 11.32
N PHE A 24 -10.90 -14.25 11.16
CA PHE A 24 -10.70 -13.68 9.86
C PHE A 24 -10.07 -14.81 9.06
N GLU A 25 -10.84 -15.44 8.16
CA GLU A 25 -10.21 -16.32 7.19
C GLU A 25 -9.25 -15.40 6.45
N PRO A 26 -7.93 -15.62 6.56
CA PRO A 26 -6.98 -14.80 5.85
C PRO A 26 -7.48 -14.75 4.42
N ALA A 27 -7.60 -13.53 3.87
CA ALA A 27 -7.94 -13.36 2.46
C ALA A 27 -7.13 -14.42 1.70
N PRO A 28 -7.78 -15.27 0.87
CA PRO A 28 -7.16 -16.46 0.31
C PRO A 28 -5.75 -16.10 -0.12
N THR A 29 -4.76 -16.79 0.47
CA THR A 29 -3.35 -16.53 0.20
C THR A 29 -3.20 -16.42 -1.31
N ASP A 30 -2.89 -15.21 -1.79
CA ASP A 30 -2.86 -14.93 -3.22
C ASP A 30 -1.96 -15.98 -3.88
N PRO A 31 -2.51 -16.91 -4.70
CA PRO A 31 -1.70 -17.94 -5.34
C PRO A 31 -0.61 -17.36 -6.24
N GLN A 32 -0.64 -16.06 -6.54
CA GLN A 32 0.23 -15.38 -7.51
C GLN A 32 1.35 -14.55 -6.89
N ASN A 33 1.31 -14.33 -5.59
CA ASN A 33 2.53 -13.99 -4.85
C ASN A 33 3.44 -15.22 -4.70
N ASN A 34 2.99 -16.38 -5.17
CA ASN A 34 3.82 -17.54 -5.39
C ASN A 34 4.45 -17.46 -6.80
N PRO A 35 5.78 -17.28 -6.92
CA PRO A 35 6.49 -17.18 -8.22
C PRO A 35 6.34 -18.39 -9.18
N GLY A 36 5.55 -19.42 -8.82
CA GLY A 36 5.51 -20.72 -9.50
C GLY A 36 4.42 -20.94 -10.55
N ASN A 37 3.39 -20.09 -10.67
CA ASN A 37 2.35 -20.29 -11.70
C ASN A 37 2.74 -19.57 -13.01
N SER A 38 3.43 -20.30 -13.90
CA SER A 38 4.12 -19.78 -15.09
C SER A 38 3.21 -19.28 -16.22
N ASN A 39 1.89 -19.44 -16.13
CA ASN A 39 0.98 -19.26 -17.27
C ASN A 39 0.13 -18.00 -17.22
N GLU A 40 0.26 -17.16 -16.19
CA GLU A 40 -0.55 -15.95 -16.07
C GLU A 40 0.18 -14.72 -16.61
N LYS A 41 -0.56 -13.89 -17.36
CA LYS A 41 -0.05 -12.69 -18.01
C LYS A 41 0.40 -11.69 -16.94
N LYS A 42 1.68 -11.28 -16.98
CA LYS A 42 2.25 -10.35 -15.98
C LYS A 42 2.32 -8.95 -16.56
N LEU A 43 1.98 -7.93 -15.77
CA LEU A 43 2.11 -6.54 -16.18
C LEU A 43 3.58 -6.24 -16.52
N SER A 44 3.85 -5.79 -17.74
CA SER A 44 5.17 -5.47 -18.27
C SER A 44 5.40 -3.96 -18.45
N LYS A 45 4.35 -3.15 -18.57
CA LYS A 45 4.46 -1.68 -18.66
C LYS A 45 3.19 -0.95 -18.22
N MET A 46 3.37 0.21 -17.59
CA MET A 46 2.35 1.25 -17.39
C MET A 46 2.82 2.51 -18.11
N GLU A 47 2.01 3.06 -19.01
CA GLU A 47 2.32 4.26 -19.79
C GLU A 47 1.27 5.34 -19.56
N TYR A 48 1.72 6.54 -19.26
CA TYR A 48 0.88 7.71 -19.03
C TYR A 48 0.75 8.54 -20.31
N ASP A 49 -0.21 9.44 -20.37
CA ASP A 49 -0.53 10.27 -21.55
C ASP A 49 0.51 11.34 -21.87
N ASP A 50 1.28 11.77 -20.86
CA ASP A 50 2.48 12.62 -21.00
C ASP A 50 3.70 11.88 -21.59
N GLY A 51 3.59 10.56 -21.81
CA GLY A 51 4.65 9.69 -22.29
C GLY A 51 5.64 9.23 -21.21
N SER A 52 5.38 9.53 -19.94
CA SER A 52 6.00 8.88 -18.79
C SER A 52 5.63 7.40 -18.76
N TYR A 53 6.47 6.55 -18.20
CA TYR A 53 6.13 5.13 -18.05
C TYR A 53 6.91 4.44 -16.93
N THR A 54 6.36 3.32 -16.46
CA THR A 54 7.07 2.32 -15.65
C THR A 54 7.11 1.00 -16.42
N SER A 55 8.29 0.44 -16.68
CA SER A 55 8.44 -0.89 -17.28
C SER A 55 8.96 -1.89 -16.26
N ILE A 56 8.45 -3.12 -16.36
CA ILE A 56 8.70 -4.20 -15.40
C ILE A 56 9.30 -5.38 -16.15
N ASN A 57 10.46 -5.85 -15.68
CA ASN A 57 11.12 -7.03 -16.23
C ASN A 57 11.20 -8.09 -15.13
N TYR A 58 10.90 -9.33 -15.48
CA TYR A 58 10.89 -10.46 -14.57
C TYR A 58 12.10 -11.39 -14.82
N ASN A 59 12.60 -12.04 -13.77
CA ASN A 59 13.58 -13.12 -13.92
C ASN A 59 12.89 -14.43 -14.35
N THR A 60 13.67 -15.50 -14.55
CA THR A 60 13.16 -16.83 -14.92
C THR A 60 12.30 -17.49 -13.85
N ALA A 61 12.46 -17.08 -12.57
CA ALA A 61 11.59 -17.45 -11.47
C ALA A 61 10.32 -16.58 -11.39
N GLY A 62 10.12 -15.66 -12.34
CA GLY A 62 8.95 -14.82 -12.40
C GLY A 62 8.89 -13.69 -11.35
N GLN A 63 9.97 -13.42 -10.62
CA GLN A 63 10.09 -12.30 -9.70
C GLN A 63 10.52 -11.03 -10.46
N ILE A 64 10.16 -9.85 -9.97
CA ILE A 64 10.57 -8.59 -10.59
C ILE A 64 12.09 -8.46 -10.46
N ALA A 65 12.80 -8.43 -11.58
CA ALA A 65 14.26 -8.28 -11.63
C ALA A 65 14.67 -6.82 -11.81
N LYS A 66 13.87 -6.04 -12.57
CA LYS A 66 14.19 -4.67 -12.93
C LYS A 66 12.93 -3.83 -13.14
N LEU A 67 12.93 -2.62 -12.58
CA LEU A 67 11.96 -1.56 -12.86
C LEU A 67 12.66 -0.41 -13.58
N THR A 68 12.04 0.14 -14.61
CA THR A 68 12.51 1.38 -15.27
C THR A 68 11.40 2.40 -15.22
N ILE A 69 11.64 3.52 -14.55
CA ILE A 69 10.71 4.64 -14.45
C ILE A 69 11.26 5.78 -15.29
N VAL A 70 10.44 6.27 -16.22
CA VAL A 70 10.75 7.43 -17.04
C VAL A 70 9.70 8.49 -16.78
N GLN A 71 10.15 9.69 -16.41
CA GLN A 71 9.31 10.85 -16.17
C GLN A 71 9.46 11.88 -17.30
N LYS A 72 8.34 12.34 -17.85
CA LYS A 72 8.26 13.37 -18.90
C LYS A 72 7.26 14.47 -18.49
N PRO A 73 7.38 15.69 -19.07
CA PRO A 73 8.54 16.20 -19.78
C PRO A 73 9.59 16.67 -18.77
N THR A 74 10.70 15.94 -18.64
CA THR A 74 11.83 16.40 -17.83
C THR A 74 13.02 16.66 -18.74
N PRO A 75 13.84 17.69 -18.48
CA PRO A 75 15.13 17.86 -19.15
C PRO A 75 15.95 16.57 -18.91
N ASN A 76 16.29 15.87 -20.00
CA ASN A 76 17.00 14.57 -20.02
C ASN A 76 16.15 13.31 -19.79
N ASN A 77 14.81 13.36 -19.86
CA ASN A 77 13.92 12.19 -19.69
C ASN A 77 14.26 11.40 -18.42
N GLY A 78 14.28 12.06 -17.26
CA GLY A 78 14.59 11.52 -15.93
C GLY A 78 14.26 10.03 -15.82
N THR A 79 15.30 9.21 -15.99
CA THR A 79 15.20 7.77 -16.06
C THR A 79 15.85 7.18 -14.82
N THR A 80 15.03 6.56 -13.99
CA THR A 80 15.49 5.80 -12.82
C THR A 80 15.32 4.33 -13.10
N VAL A 81 16.39 3.57 -12.96
CA VAL A 81 16.40 2.12 -13.14
C VAL A 81 16.69 1.48 -11.80
N TYR A 82 15.80 0.61 -11.34
CA TYR A 82 16.00 -0.20 -10.15
C TYR A 82 16.31 -1.64 -10.53
N THR A 83 17.33 -2.22 -9.92
CA THR A 83 17.65 -3.65 -9.97
C THR A 83 17.30 -4.28 -8.63
N LEU A 84 16.56 -5.39 -8.67
CA LEU A 84 16.03 -6.07 -7.49
C LEU A 84 16.73 -7.41 -7.30
N THR A 85 17.16 -7.71 -6.07
CA THR A 85 17.84 -8.95 -5.69
C THR A 85 17.11 -9.63 -4.55
N TYR A 86 17.08 -10.97 -4.56
CA TYR A 86 16.26 -11.77 -3.66
C TYR A 86 17.10 -12.77 -2.87
N ASN A 87 16.66 -13.06 -1.65
CA ASN A 87 17.10 -14.23 -0.87
C ASN A 87 15.96 -15.25 -0.88
N GLY A 88 16.02 -16.22 -1.79
CA GLY A 88 14.90 -17.11 -2.10
C GLY A 88 13.72 -16.32 -2.70
N THR A 89 12.57 -16.35 -2.05
CA THR A 89 11.37 -15.61 -2.50
C THR A 89 11.28 -14.19 -1.97
N LYS A 90 12.11 -13.81 -0.98
CA LYS A 90 12.05 -12.50 -0.33
C LYS A 90 12.96 -11.49 -1.02
N LEU A 91 12.42 -10.33 -1.36
CA LEU A 91 13.23 -9.21 -1.87
C LEU A 91 14.21 -8.79 -0.78
N ALA A 92 15.50 -8.85 -1.06
CA ALA A 92 16.55 -8.49 -0.11
C ALA A 92 16.98 -7.03 -0.30
N GLU A 93 17.22 -6.63 -1.54
CA GLU A 93 17.71 -5.29 -1.86
C GLU A 93 17.18 -4.81 -3.22
N MET A 94 16.90 -3.51 -3.30
CA MET A 94 16.64 -2.79 -4.55
C MET A 94 17.68 -1.68 -4.69
N VAL A 95 18.36 -1.61 -5.84
CA VAL A 95 19.44 -0.65 -6.10
C VAL A 95 19.09 0.18 -7.33
N SER A 96 19.12 1.50 -7.19
CA SER A 96 18.93 2.41 -8.32
C SER A 96 20.23 2.62 -9.12
N ASN A 97 20.12 3.05 -10.37
CA ASN A 97 21.25 3.30 -11.27
C ASN A 97 22.18 4.45 -10.83
N ASP A 98 21.71 5.34 -9.96
CA ASP A 98 22.49 6.40 -9.31
C ASP A 98 23.07 5.96 -7.94
N GLY A 99 22.85 4.71 -7.54
CA GLY A 99 23.54 4.07 -6.41
C GLY A 99 22.79 4.09 -5.07
N TYR A 100 21.57 4.66 -5.00
CA TYR A 100 20.74 4.51 -3.81
C TYR A 100 20.32 3.06 -3.61
N LYS A 101 20.21 2.64 -2.35
CA LYS A 101 19.90 1.25 -1.99
C LYS A 101 18.72 1.22 -1.02
N PHE A 102 17.82 0.28 -1.23
CA PHE A 102 16.70 -0.01 -0.36
C PHE A 102 16.87 -1.43 0.17
N LYS A 103 17.02 -1.58 1.48
CA LYS A 103 17.20 -2.87 2.14
C LYS A 103 15.94 -3.26 2.91
N TYR A 104 15.56 -4.52 2.82
CA TYR A 104 14.29 -5.02 3.35
C TYR A 104 14.54 -5.99 4.51
N THR A 105 13.87 -5.75 5.64
CA THR A 105 13.86 -6.64 6.80
C THR A 105 12.48 -7.26 6.97
N TYR A 106 12.43 -8.54 7.36
CA TYR A 106 11.20 -9.30 7.48
C TYR A 106 11.04 -9.91 8.86
N THR A 107 9.79 -10.04 9.30
CA THR A 107 9.38 -10.96 10.38
C THR A 107 8.38 -11.95 9.80
N GLY A 108 8.72 -13.25 9.80
CA GLY A 108 7.92 -14.21 9.05
C GLY A 108 7.91 -13.88 7.56
N ASN A 109 6.74 -13.65 6.96
CA ASN A 109 6.60 -13.24 5.56
C ASN A 109 6.41 -11.73 5.38
N ASP A 110 6.22 -10.98 6.46
CA ASP A 110 5.89 -9.56 6.42
C ASP A 110 7.15 -8.70 6.41
N VAL A 111 7.18 -7.69 5.54
CA VAL A 111 8.24 -6.66 5.54
C VAL A 111 8.01 -5.76 6.75
N THR A 112 8.91 -5.77 7.72
CA THR A 112 8.77 -4.94 8.93
C THR A 112 9.63 -3.69 8.91
N LYS A 113 10.65 -3.63 8.06
CA LYS A 113 11.50 -2.44 7.89
C LYS A 113 12.01 -2.30 6.47
N VAL A 114 12.07 -1.07 5.97
CA VAL A 114 12.83 -0.70 4.76
C VAL A 114 13.80 0.42 5.10
N GLU A 115 15.06 0.27 4.71
CA GLU A 115 16.12 1.26 4.94
C GLU A 115 16.63 1.79 3.60
N MET A 116 16.66 3.11 3.43
CA MET A 116 17.16 3.77 2.23
C MET A 116 18.53 4.40 2.50
N TYR A 117 19.52 3.99 1.72
CA TYR A 117 20.90 4.46 1.79
C TYR A 117 21.26 5.29 0.57
N ALA A 118 22.02 6.36 0.80
CA ALA A 118 22.72 7.11 -0.24
C ALA A 118 23.85 6.28 -0.88
N PRO A 119 24.40 6.70 -2.04
CA PRO A 119 25.47 5.98 -2.73
C PRO A 119 26.75 5.78 -1.90
N ASP A 120 27.01 6.67 -0.94
CA ASP A 120 28.10 6.59 0.04
C ASP A 120 27.82 5.65 1.23
N ASN A 121 26.69 4.93 1.20
CA ASN A 121 26.13 4.10 2.28
C ASN A 121 25.67 4.86 3.53
N THR A 122 25.44 6.17 3.44
CA THR A 122 24.78 6.93 4.52
C THR A 122 23.29 6.56 4.58
N LEU A 123 22.80 6.13 5.74
CA LEU A 123 21.36 5.89 5.96
C LEU A 123 20.61 7.22 5.95
N MET A 124 19.68 7.39 5.01
CA MET A 124 18.94 8.64 4.84
C MET A 124 17.55 8.60 5.48
N VAL A 125 16.84 7.51 5.24
CA VAL A 125 15.45 7.30 5.67
C VAL A 125 15.26 5.85 6.03
N TYR A 126 14.43 5.56 7.02
CA TYR A 126 13.90 4.22 7.20
C TYR A 126 12.39 4.25 7.46
N TYR A 127 11.74 3.17 7.08
CA TYR A 127 10.32 2.92 7.22
C TYR A 127 10.13 1.73 8.13
N GLU A 128 9.22 1.85 9.09
CA GLU A 128 8.76 0.75 9.94
C GLU A 128 7.31 0.43 9.65
N TYR A 129 6.99 -0.86 9.54
CA TYR A 129 5.67 -1.34 9.19
C TYR A 129 5.07 -2.13 10.35
N THR A 130 3.89 -1.72 10.79
CA THR A 130 3.13 -2.40 11.84
C THR A 130 1.91 -3.07 11.22
N TYR A 131 1.75 -4.36 11.50
CA TYR A 131 0.63 -5.16 11.01
C TYR A 131 -0.38 -5.42 12.12
N LYS A 132 -1.66 -5.48 11.74
CA LYS A 132 -2.77 -5.88 12.61
C LYS A 132 -3.61 -6.89 11.83
N ASP A 133 -3.88 -8.05 12.44
CA ASP A 133 -4.65 -9.13 11.83
C ASP A 133 -4.12 -9.54 10.43
N GLY A 134 -2.78 -9.57 10.28
CA GLY A 134 -2.09 -9.91 9.03
C GLY A 134 -2.15 -8.84 7.94
N ARG A 135 -2.62 -7.62 8.24
CA ARG A 135 -2.70 -6.50 7.29
C ARG A 135 -1.85 -5.31 7.74
N LEU A 136 -1.28 -4.58 6.80
CA LEU A 136 -0.48 -3.38 7.09
C LEU A 136 -1.39 -2.31 7.69
N TRP A 137 -1.26 -2.06 9.00
CA TRP A 137 -2.06 -1.06 9.69
C TRP A 137 -1.38 0.29 9.71
N ARG A 138 -0.06 0.34 9.89
CA ARG A 138 0.68 1.59 10.05
C ARG A 138 2.05 1.56 9.39
N THR A 139 2.41 2.65 8.75
CA THR A 139 3.76 2.92 8.24
C THR A 139 4.32 4.17 8.91
N ASP A 140 5.49 4.05 9.51
CA ASP A 140 6.22 5.15 10.15
C ASP A 140 7.51 5.43 9.37
N ALA A 141 7.67 6.64 8.85
CA ALA A 141 8.87 7.07 8.11
C ALA A 141 9.71 8.03 8.94
N TYR A 142 11.00 7.74 9.08
CA TYR A 142 11.95 8.52 9.87
C TYR A 142 13.06 9.08 8.98
N ASN A 143 13.11 10.41 8.84
CA ASN A 143 14.20 11.08 8.13
C ASN A 143 15.40 11.27 9.04
N LEU A 144 16.58 10.87 8.56
CA LEU A 144 17.86 10.96 9.27
C LEU A 144 18.86 11.89 8.57
N TYR A 145 18.54 12.39 7.37
CA TYR A 145 19.47 13.23 6.59
C TYR A 145 19.77 14.56 7.31
N GLY A 146 20.95 14.66 7.90
CA GLY A 146 21.43 15.86 8.60
C GLY A 146 20.71 16.18 9.91
N MET A 147 19.85 15.28 10.41
CA MET A 147 19.03 15.50 11.60
C MET A 147 19.36 14.44 12.66
N PRO A 148 19.34 14.78 13.97
CA PRO A 148 19.45 13.78 15.03
C PRO A 148 18.35 12.72 14.90
N ALA A 149 18.68 11.48 15.25
CA ALA A 149 17.69 10.41 15.31
C ALA A 149 16.51 10.82 16.21
N SER A 150 15.29 10.65 15.72
CA SER A 150 14.07 10.91 16.45
C SER A 150 13.29 9.63 16.67
N ASN A 151 12.70 9.49 17.85
CA ASN A 151 11.72 8.45 18.18
C ASN A 151 10.30 8.80 17.71
N VAL A 152 10.10 9.98 17.10
CA VAL A 152 8.84 10.38 16.46
C VAL A 152 9.07 10.40 14.96
N PRO A 153 8.28 9.66 14.17
CA PRO A 153 8.46 9.63 12.72
C PRO A 153 8.18 11.01 12.12
N SER A 154 8.81 11.30 10.98
CA SER A 154 8.55 12.51 10.20
C SER A 154 7.20 12.45 9.50
N VAL A 155 6.80 11.26 9.05
CA VAL A 155 5.52 10.97 8.40
C VAL A 155 4.96 9.67 8.93
N ARG A 156 3.66 9.61 9.15
CA ARG A 156 2.93 8.38 9.48
C ARG A 156 1.73 8.20 8.56
N PHE A 157 1.51 6.98 8.12
CA PHE A 157 0.30 6.54 7.43
C PHE A 157 -0.42 5.51 8.30
N GLU A 158 -1.72 5.68 8.49
CA GLU A 158 -2.58 4.70 9.16
C GLU A 158 -3.68 4.23 8.22
N ASN A 159 -3.80 2.92 8.04
CA ASN A 159 -4.69 2.28 7.09
C ASN A 159 -5.89 1.64 7.81
N GLU A 160 -7.07 1.83 7.23
CA GLU A 160 -8.30 1.13 7.57
C GLU A 160 -8.77 0.34 6.35
N TYR A 161 -9.36 -0.83 6.56
CA TYR A 161 -9.77 -1.73 5.47
C TYR A 161 -11.25 -2.07 5.58
N TYR A 162 -11.87 -2.33 4.43
CA TYR A 162 -13.13 -3.04 4.35
C TYR A 162 -12.97 -4.52 4.74
N ALA A 163 -14.10 -5.16 5.06
CA ALA A 163 -14.14 -6.59 5.39
C ALA A 163 -13.60 -7.46 4.23
N ASN A 164 -13.82 -7.04 2.97
CA ASN A 164 -13.35 -7.75 1.78
C ASN A 164 -11.84 -7.63 1.51
N GLY A 165 -11.09 -6.86 2.30
CA GLY A 165 -9.65 -6.70 2.11
C GLY A 165 -9.21 -5.45 1.39
N ASN A 166 -10.12 -4.73 0.75
CA ASN A 166 -9.78 -3.46 0.12
C ASN A 166 -9.47 -2.38 1.16
N LEU A 167 -8.45 -1.57 0.88
CA LEU A 167 -8.19 -0.34 1.61
C LEU A 167 -9.46 0.51 1.60
N LYS A 168 -9.90 0.93 2.78
CA LYS A 168 -11.00 1.87 2.90
C LYS A 168 -10.48 3.28 2.98
N LYS A 169 -9.43 3.47 3.77
CA LYS A 169 -8.93 4.79 4.11
C LYS A 169 -7.47 4.73 4.51
N MET A 170 -6.72 5.77 4.15
CA MET A 170 -5.38 6.06 4.63
C MET A 170 -5.37 7.47 5.25
N VAL A 171 -4.92 7.59 6.49
CA VAL A 171 -4.75 8.88 7.17
C VAL A 171 -3.27 9.23 7.22
N THR A 172 -2.94 10.44 6.81
CA THR A 172 -1.56 10.94 6.78
C THR A 172 -1.32 11.91 7.92
N TYR A 173 -0.20 11.72 8.62
CA TYR A 173 0.28 12.60 9.67
C TYR A 173 1.70 13.08 9.35
N TYR A 174 1.97 14.35 9.59
CA TYR A 174 3.33 14.91 9.56
C TYR A 174 3.76 15.37 10.93
N LYS A 175 5.07 15.29 11.18
CA LYS A 175 5.67 15.85 12.38
C LYS A 175 5.70 17.37 12.28
N ASN A 176 5.07 18.03 13.24
CA ASN A 176 5.21 19.46 13.44
C ASN A 176 6.58 19.75 14.08
N TYR A 177 7.46 20.47 13.39
CA TYR A 177 8.83 20.72 13.86
C TYR A 177 8.91 21.62 15.10
N THR A 178 7.88 22.43 15.37
CA THR A 178 7.83 23.31 16.55
C THR A 178 7.46 22.54 17.80
N SER A 179 6.43 21.69 17.74
CA SER A 179 5.92 20.93 18.89
C SER A 179 6.52 19.53 19.02
N GLY A 180 7.11 19.01 17.95
CA GLY A 180 7.60 17.63 17.86
C GLY A 180 6.51 16.57 17.74
N ALA A 181 5.23 16.94 17.74
CA ALA A 181 4.10 16.02 17.68
C ALA A 181 3.67 15.71 16.23
N LEU A 182 3.05 14.54 16.02
CA LEU A 182 2.37 14.22 14.77
C LEU A 182 1.03 14.96 14.68
N GLN A 183 0.78 15.59 13.54
CA GLN A 183 -0.47 16.28 13.22
C GLN A 183 -1.08 15.62 11.98
N LYS A 184 -2.39 15.36 12.02
CA LYS A 184 -3.12 14.90 10.83
C LYS A 184 -3.06 16.01 9.80
N THR A 185 -2.66 15.69 8.58
CA THR A 185 -2.60 16.67 7.48
C THR A 185 -3.55 16.32 6.34
N GLY A 186 -4.05 15.09 6.29
CA GLY A 186 -4.97 14.68 5.26
C GLY A 186 -5.48 13.28 5.46
N GLU A 187 -6.49 12.96 4.65
CA GLU A 187 -7.12 11.65 4.62
C GLU A 187 -7.53 11.34 3.19
N TYR A 188 -7.28 10.10 2.81
CA TYR A 188 -7.59 9.54 1.51
C TYR A 188 -8.56 8.38 1.73
N GLU A 189 -9.75 8.44 1.15
CA GLU A 189 -10.80 7.42 1.29
C GLU A 189 -11.16 6.84 -0.07
N ILE A 190 -11.12 5.51 -0.19
CA ILE A 190 -11.62 4.81 -1.37
C ILE A 190 -13.03 4.32 -1.07
N THR A 191 -13.98 4.87 -1.81
CA THR A 191 -15.41 4.69 -1.54
C THR A 191 -16.03 3.60 -2.39
N GLU A 192 -15.45 3.32 -3.57
CA GLU A 192 -15.96 2.32 -4.50
C GLU A 192 -14.83 1.56 -5.19
N TYR A 193 -15.13 0.30 -5.50
CA TYR A 193 -14.28 -0.65 -6.20
C TYR A 193 -15.10 -1.35 -7.28
N ASP A 194 -14.46 -1.80 -8.34
CA ASP A 194 -15.03 -2.85 -9.18
C ASP A 194 -14.61 -4.25 -8.70
N SER A 195 -15.01 -5.29 -9.44
CA SER A 195 -14.71 -6.68 -9.09
C SER A 195 -13.42 -7.21 -9.72
N LYS A 196 -12.69 -6.40 -10.49
CA LYS A 196 -11.48 -6.82 -11.23
C LYS A 196 -10.26 -6.60 -10.35
N ARG A 197 -9.21 -7.37 -10.61
CA ARG A 197 -7.97 -7.33 -9.83
C ARG A 197 -7.19 -6.06 -10.16
N ASN A 198 -6.60 -5.46 -9.13
CA ASN A 198 -5.61 -4.41 -9.31
C ASN A 198 -4.23 -5.01 -9.56
N THR A 199 -3.65 -4.71 -10.71
CA THR A 199 -2.33 -5.21 -11.14
C THR A 199 -1.26 -4.11 -11.10
N SER A 200 -1.63 -2.84 -10.87
CA SER A 200 -0.74 -1.69 -11.00
C SER A 200 -0.22 -1.18 -9.66
N LEU A 201 -1.02 -1.26 -8.60
CA LEU A 201 -0.76 -0.48 -7.39
C LEU A 201 0.58 -0.81 -6.72
N ILE A 202 1.04 -2.06 -6.81
CA ILE A 202 2.35 -2.45 -6.26
C ILE A 202 3.50 -1.62 -6.84
N PHE A 203 3.32 -1.04 -8.03
CA PHE A 203 4.30 -0.18 -8.71
C PHE A 203 4.04 1.32 -8.52
N GLU A 204 2.92 1.69 -7.91
CA GLU A 204 2.51 3.08 -7.67
C GLU A 204 2.83 3.52 -6.22
N ASN A 205 3.34 2.62 -5.38
CA ASN A 205 3.76 2.89 -4.01
C ASN A 205 5.27 3.22 -3.91
N ASN A 206 5.62 4.20 -3.06
CA ASN A 206 7.01 4.54 -2.73
C ASN A 206 7.21 4.62 -1.20
N PRO A 207 8.15 3.87 -0.60
CA PRO A 207 9.03 2.88 -1.25
C PRO A 207 8.23 1.70 -1.80
N PHE A 208 8.81 0.98 -2.75
CA PHE A 208 8.25 -0.27 -3.22
C PHE A 208 8.15 -1.25 -2.04
N ILE A 209 6.94 -1.65 -1.65
CA ILE A 209 6.75 -2.66 -0.61
C ILE A 209 6.26 -3.93 -1.32
N PRO A 210 7.15 -4.93 -1.51
CA PRO A 210 6.75 -6.17 -2.16
C PRO A 210 5.67 -6.86 -1.32
N MET A 211 4.75 -7.56 -2.00
CA MET A 211 3.75 -8.45 -1.38
C MET A 211 2.62 -7.78 -0.58
N THR A 212 2.66 -6.48 -0.32
CA THR A 212 1.51 -5.77 0.29
C THR A 212 0.41 -5.55 -0.75
N ASN A 213 -0.59 -6.41 -0.72
CA ASN A 213 -1.83 -6.23 -1.48
C ASN A 213 -2.83 -5.40 -0.66
N LEU A 214 -2.58 -4.09 -0.55
CA LEU A 214 -3.45 -3.18 0.19
C LEU A 214 -4.81 -3.00 -0.51
N ILE A 215 -4.83 -3.16 -1.83
CA ILE A 215 -5.97 -2.85 -2.68
C ILE A 215 -6.13 -3.97 -3.72
N PRO A 216 -6.71 -5.12 -3.35
CA PRO A 216 -6.87 -6.25 -4.25
C PRO A 216 -7.73 -5.95 -5.50
N ASN A 217 -8.65 -5.00 -5.42
CA ASN A 217 -9.55 -4.63 -6.52
C ASN A 217 -9.27 -3.25 -7.12
N ASN A 218 -9.69 -2.98 -8.35
CA ASN A 218 -9.49 -1.67 -8.95
C ASN A 218 -10.38 -0.61 -8.27
N PRO A 219 -9.81 0.46 -7.68
CA PRO A 219 -10.58 1.55 -7.10
C PRO A 219 -11.31 2.31 -8.21
N THR A 220 -12.59 2.63 -8.02
CA THR A 220 -13.36 3.40 -9.01
C THR A 220 -13.70 4.81 -8.52
N LYS A 221 -13.74 5.04 -7.20
CA LYS A 221 -13.97 6.37 -6.62
C LYS A 221 -13.21 6.62 -5.34
N GLU A 222 -12.68 7.83 -5.24
CA GLU A 222 -11.91 8.30 -4.10
C GLU A 222 -12.39 9.69 -3.63
N LYS A 223 -12.16 9.98 -2.35
CA LYS A 223 -12.32 11.30 -1.74
C LYS A 223 -11.08 11.67 -0.96
N HIS A 224 -10.62 12.89 -1.15
CA HIS A 224 -9.44 13.41 -0.46
C HIS A 224 -9.88 14.55 0.45
N TYR A 225 -9.44 14.49 1.70
CA TYR A 225 -9.83 15.40 2.77
C TYR A 225 -8.61 16.15 3.29
N ASP A 226 -8.80 17.42 3.64
CA ASP A 226 -7.80 18.25 4.29
C ASP A 226 -7.66 17.92 5.79
N GLU A 227 -6.81 18.68 6.49
CA GLU A 227 -6.57 18.52 7.93
C GLU A 227 -7.82 18.81 8.79
N GLN A 228 -8.77 19.62 8.28
CA GLN A 228 -10.05 19.90 8.93
C GLN A 228 -11.13 18.84 8.63
N GLY A 229 -10.85 17.89 7.74
CA GLY A 229 -11.80 16.86 7.31
C GLY A 229 -12.78 17.35 6.25
N THR A 230 -12.47 18.44 5.54
CA THR A 230 -13.25 18.92 4.40
C THR A 230 -12.78 18.22 3.13
N VAL A 231 -13.71 17.74 2.30
CA VAL A 231 -13.37 17.20 0.98
C VAL A 231 -12.86 18.33 0.10
N TYR A 232 -11.62 18.23 -0.37
CA TYR A 232 -11.06 19.19 -1.34
C TYR A 232 -10.98 18.61 -2.75
N ALA A 233 -10.90 17.27 -2.89
CA ALA A 233 -10.87 16.60 -4.18
C ALA A 233 -11.67 15.29 -4.20
N THR A 234 -12.19 14.95 -5.39
CA THR A 234 -12.73 13.61 -5.70
C THR A 234 -12.05 13.06 -6.94
N VAL A 235 -11.77 11.76 -6.93
CA VAL A 235 -11.19 11.07 -8.08
C VAL A 235 -12.15 9.98 -8.55
N THR A 236 -12.36 9.91 -9.86
CA THR A 236 -13.11 8.79 -10.48
C THR A 236 -12.24 8.08 -11.48
N HIS A 237 -12.22 6.75 -11.41
CA HIS A 237 -11.50 5.90 -12.35
C HIS A 237 -12.47 5.09 -13.21
N SER A 238 -12.15 4.94 -14.48
CA SER A 238 -12.84 4.06 -15.41
C SER A 238 -11.84 3.17 -16.13
N TYR A 239 -12.12 1.87 -16.17
CA TYR A 239 -11.20 0.87 -16.68
C TYR A 239 -11.75 0.17 -17.91
N THR A 240 -10.86 -0.24 -18.81
CA THR A 240 -11.14 -1.25 -19.84
C THR A 240 -10.33 -2.50 -19.55
N TYR A 241 -10.79 -3.64 -20.05
CA TYR A 241 -10.24 -4.95 -19.71
C TYR A 241 -10.06 -5.81 -20.95
N ASP A 242 -9.08 -6.72 -20.90
CA ASP A 242 -9.02 -7.84 -21.85
C ASP A 242 -10.03 -8.94 -21.48
N ALA A 243 -10.05 -10.03 -22.27
CA ALA A 243 -10.96 -11.15 -22.07
C ALA A 243 -10.75 -11.89 -20.74
N ASP A 244 -9.53 -11.84 -20.20
CA ASP A 244 -9.16 -12.47 -18.93
C ASP A 244 -9.40 -11.53 -17.73
N GLY A 245 -9.78 -10.27 -17.98
CA GLY A 245 -10.08 -9.28 -16.95
C GLY A 245 -8.88 -8.48 -16.47
N HIS A 246 -7.75 -8.50 -17.19
CA HIS A 246 -6.62 -7.62 -16.91
C HIS A 246 -6.93 -6.19 -17.39
N PRO A 247 -6.70 -5.15 -16.57
CA PRO A 247 -6.95 -3.78 -17.01
C PRO A 247 -6.03 -3.41 -18.16
N LEU A 248 -6.57 -2.89 -19.27
CA LEU A 248 -5.84 -2.39 -20.45
C LEU A 248 -5.66 -0.87 -20.41
N THR A 249 -6.66 -0.15 -19.90
CA THR A 249 -6.58 1.30 -19.69
C THR A 249 -7.25 1.69 -18.38
N ARG A 250 -6.75 2.76 -17.74
CA ARG A 250 -7.43 3.48 -16.66
C ARG A 250 -7.50 4.95 -17.06
N THR A 251 -8.71 5.50 -17.10
CA THR A 251 -8.93 6.95 -17.18
C THR A 251 -9.25 7.45 -15.78
N SER A 252 -8.45 8.38 -15.28
CA SER A 252 -8.65 9.04 -13.98
C SER A 252 -9.12 10.46 -14.23
N VAL A 253 -10.19 10.88 -13.55
CA VAL A 253 -10.64 12.28 -13.54
C VAL A 253 -10.54 12.79 -12.11
N VAL A 254 -9.69 13.80 -11.89
CA VAL A 254 -9.52 14.49 -10.61
C VAL A 254 -10.34 15.77 -10.65
N LYS A 255 -11.18 15.97 -9.64
CA LYS A 255 -11.97 17.18 -9.48
C LYS A 255 -11.58 17.85 -8.17
N GLU A 256 -10.77 18.89 -8.25
CA GLU A 256 -10.41 19.71 -7.09
C GLU A 256 -11.30 20.95 -7.01
N THR A 257 -11.63 21.35 -5.78
CA THR A 257 -12.53 22.47 -5.54
C THR A 257 -11.94 23.77 -6.10
N GLY A 258 -12.63 24.38 -7.07
CA GLY A 258 -12.23 25.65 -7.66
C GLY A 258 -11.21 25.54 -8.81
N LEU A 259 -10.84 24.32 -9.21
CA LEU A 259 -9.96 24.07 -10.36
C LEU A 259 -10.70 23.33 -11.49
N PRO A 260 -10.23 23.42 -12.73
CA PRO A 260 -10.72 22.58 -13.82
C PRO A 260 -10.49 21.09 -13.54
N ASP A 261 -11.36 20.23 -14.08
CA ASP A 261 -11.18 18.77 -14.04
C ASP A 261 -9.87 18.39 -14.76
N GLU A 262 -9.01 17.62 -14.11
CA GLU A 262 -7.81 17.04 -14.71
C GLU A 262 -8.10 15.59 -15.13
N THR A 263 -7.69 15.21 -16.34
CA THR A 263 -7.86 13.84 -16.84
C THR A 263 -6.50 13.24 -17.18
N THR A 264 -6.24 12.04 -16.66
CA THR A 264 -5.05 11.25 -16.96
C THR A 264 -5.45 9.90 -17.53
N ILE A 265 -4.77 9.45 -18.59
CA ILE A 265 -4.94 8.11 -19.16
C ILE A 265 -3.70 7.27 -18.91
N THR A 266 -3.85 6.17 -18.18
CA THR A 266 -2.84 5.12 -18.03
C THR A 266 -3.16 3.95 -18.95
N ARG A 267 -2.16 3.45 -19.69
CA ARG A 267 -2.23 2.24 -20.52
C ARG A 267 -1.38 1.14 -19.90
N PHE A 268 -1.94 -0.06 -19.85
CA PHE A 268 -1.31 -1.24 -19.25
C PHE A 268 -0.95 -2.26 -20.32
N TYR A 269 0.25 -2.80 -20.22
CA TYR A 269 0.77 -3.83 -21.11
C TYR A 269 1.17 -5.03 -20.27
N TYR A 270 0.89 -6.23 -20.78
CA TYR A 270 1.20 -7.50 -20.13
C TYR A 270 2.01 -8.34 -21.10
#